data_AF-A0A929GDR4-F1
#
_entry.id   AF-A0A929GDR4-F1
#
_cell.length_a   1.000
_cell.length_b   1.000
_cell.length_c   1.000
_cell.angle_alpha   90.00
_cell.angle_beta   90.00
_cell.angle_gamma   90.00
#
_symmetry.space_group_name_H-M   'P 1'
#
loop_
_entity.id
_entity.type
_entity.pdbx_description
1 polymer ?
#
loop_
_entity_poly.entity_id
_entity_poly.type
_entity_poly.pdbx_seq_one_letter_code
_entity_poly.pdbx_strand_id
1 'polypeptide(L)' 'MTSSNSPILDPNGEMLSVGNDGLVRIDGIIAFRVVVRQGKPCLQFCDQDRLRSSCRGTRYVEIPLDALTKKLKDS' A
#
# COMPACT_ATOMS: atom_id res chain seq x y z
N MET A 1 8.51 23.88 -5.99
CA MET A 1 9.04 22.69 -6.67
C MET A 1 7.88 21.75 -6.93
N THR A 2 7.35 21.73 -8.15
CA THR A 2 6.23 20.88 -8.54
C THR A 2 6.80 19.54 -9.01
N SER A 3 6.79 18.53 -8.15
CA SER A 3 7.10 17.16 -8.54
C SER A 3 6.02 16.70 -9.53
N SER A 4 6.37 16.68 -10.81
CA SER A 4 5.57 16.10 -11.87
C SER A 4 5.55 14.58 -11.68
N ASN A 5 4.62 14.08 -10.86
CA ASN A 5 4.29 12.66 -10.83
C ASN A 5 3.47 12.37 -12.09
N SER A 6 4.16 11.98 -13.17
CA SER A 6 3.49 11.37 -14.32
C SER A 6 2.64 10.20 -13.82
N PRO A 7 1.36 10.09 -14.23
CA PRO A 7 0.51 8.99 -13.81
C PRO A 7 1.14 7.66 -14.24
N ILE A 8 1.33 6.74 -13.30
CA ILE A 8 1.78 5.39 -13.59
C ILE A 8 0.52 4.60 -13.92
N LEU A 9 0.38 4.14 -15.16
CA LEU A 9 -0.69 3.22 -15.52
C LEU A 9 -0.22 1.79 -15.25
N ASP A 10 -1.07 1.00 -14.61
CA ASP A 10 -0.85 -0.43 -14.49
C ASP A 10 -1.16 -1.13 -15.84
N PRO A 11 -0.84 -2.43 -15.99
CA PRO A 11 -1.14 -3.20 -17.21
C PRO A 11 -2.63 -3.28 -17.58
N ASN A 12 -3.54 -2.97 -16.65
CA ASN A 12 -4.99 -2.95 -16.86
C ASN A 12 -5.51 -1.54 -17.20
N GLY A 13 -4.64 -0.53 -17.19
CA GLY A 13 -4.98 0.87 -17.43
C GLY A 13 -5.42 1.65 -16.19
N GLU A 14 -5.29 1.09 -14.99
CA GLU A 14 -5.60 1.77 -13.73
C GLU A 14 -4.50 2.78 -13.37
N MET A 15 -4.89 3.94 -12.86
CA MET A 15 -3.96 4.99 -12.48
C MET A 15 -3.42 4.77 -11.06
N LEU A 16 -2.15 4.42 -10.97
CA LEU A 16 -1.39 4.28 -9.74
C LEU A 16 -0.68 5.60 -9.41
N SER A 17 -0.89 6.11 -8.19
CA SER A 17 -0.16 7.27 -7.70
C SER A 17 0.16 7.16 -6.21
N VAL A 18 1.35 7.60 -5.82
CA VAL A 18 1.73 7.79 -4.42
C VAL A 18 1.64 9.27 -4.13
N GLY A 19 0.76 9.67 -3.21
CA GLY A 19 0.64 11.05 -2.79
C GLY A 19 1.79 11.47 -1.87
N ASN A 20 1.96 12.78 -1.70
CA ASN A 20 2.93 13.34 -0.73
C ASN A 20 2.62 12.97 0.73
N ASP A 21 1.42 12.44 0.99
CA ASP A 21 0.95 11.88 2.25
C ASP A 21 1.36 10.41 2.46
N GLY A 22 2.09 9.82 1.52
CA GLY A 22 2.49 8.40 1.55
C GLY A 22 1.33 7.44 1.30
N LEU A 23 0.17 7.94 0.83
CA LEU A 23 -0.97 7.12 0.46
C LEU A 23 -0.87 6.70 -0.99
N VAL A 24 -1.09 5.42 -1.25
CA VAL A 24 -1.20 4.86 -2.59
C VAL A 24 -2.66 4.89 -3.01
N ARG A 25 -2.88 5.45 -4.20
CA ARG A 25 -4.19 5.59 -4.82
C ARG A 25 -4.24 4.78 -6.10
N ILE A 26 -5.33 4.04 -6.28
CA ILE A 26 -5.71 3.31 -7.49
C ILE A 26 -6.98 3.98 -7.99
N ASP A 27 -6.92 4.59 -9.18
CA ASP A 27 -8.02 5.39 -9.74
C ASP A 27 -8.52 6.49 -8.77
N GLY A 28 -7.58 7.08 -8.02
CA GLY A 28 -7.88 8.11 -7.01
C GLY A 28 -8.41 7.58 -5.67
N ILE A 29 -8.70 6.28 -5.56
CA ILE A 29 -9.15 5.63 -4.32
C ILE A 29 -7.94 5.22 -3.49
N ILE A 30 -7.91 5.59 -2.21
CA ILE A 30 -6.84 5.18 -1.29
C ILE A 30 -6.90 3.66 -1.10
N ALA A 31 -5.91 2.96 -1.62
CA ALA A 31 -5.80 1.51 -1.48
C ALA A 31 -5.04 1.12 -0.21
N PHE A 32 -3.89 1.76 0.04
CA PHE A 32 -3.06 1.52 1.22
C PHE A 32 -2.18 2.72 1.54
N ARG A 33 -1.58 2.72 2.73
CA ARG A 33 -0.55 3.69 3.11
C ARG A 33 0.80 3.02 3.29
N VAL A 34 1.88 3.71 2.93
CA VAL A 34 3.24 3.24 3.21
C VAL A 34 3.62 3.68 4.63
N VAL A 35 4.03 2.73 5.47
CA VAL A 35 4.53 3.01 6.83
C VAL A 35 5.90 2.38 7.01
N VAL A 36 6.73 2.94 7.90
CA VAL A 36 8.03 2.36 8.27
C VAL A 36 7.91 1.70 9.65
N ARG A 37 8.32 0.43 9.74
CA ARG A 37 8.38 -0.35 10.97
C ARG A 37 9.79 -0.90 11.13
N GLN A 38 10.47 -0.54 12.22
CA GLN A 38 11.82 -1.02 12.51
C GLN A 38 12.79 -0.81 11.32
N GLY A 39 12.69 0.35 10.65
CA GLY A 39 13.50 0.68 9.47
C GLY A 39 13.08 0.01 8.17
N LYS A 40 12.01 -0.81 8.15
CA LYS A 40 11.50 -1.48 6.95
C LYS A 40 10.20 -0.84 6.45
N PRO A 41 10.07 -0.59 5.14
CA PRO A 41 8.82 -0.12 4.57
C PRO A 41 7.80 -1.26 4.52
N CYS A 42 6.57 -0.95 4.91
CA CYS A 42 5.42 -1.84 4.90
C CYS A 42 4.23 -1.17 4.20
N LEU A 43 3.43 -1.97 3.50
CA LEU A 43 2.12 -1.57 3.02
C LEU A 43 1.10 -1.81 4.14
N GLN A 44 0.39 -0.77 4.53
CA GLN A 44 -0.66 -0.87 5.54
C GLN A 44 -2.05 -0.71 4.91
N PHE A 45 -2.90 -1.72 5.14
CA PHE A 45 -4.26 -1.82 4.66
C PHE A 45 -5.24 -1.65 5.82
N CYS A 46 -6.38 -1.03 5.56
CA CYS A 46 -7.50 -1.05 6.50
C CYS A 46 -8.33 -2.32 6.26
N ASP A 47 -8.40 -3.17 7.27
CA ASP A 47 -9.30 -4.31 7.34
C ASP A 47 -10.71 -3.82 7.70
N GLN A 48 -11.63 -3.97 6.75
CA GLN A 48 -13.03 -3.58 6.92
C GLN A 48 -13.84 -4.65 7.66
N ASP A 49 -13.28 -5.86 7.84
CA ASP A 49 -13.93 -6.92 8.61
C ASP A 49 -13.74 -6.65 10.12
N ARG A 50 -14.86 -6.39 10.79
CA ARG A 50 -14.89 -6.05 12.21
C ARG A 50 -14.47 -7.22 13.12
N LEU A 51 -14.85 -8.46 12.77
CA LEU A 51 -14.54 -9.63 13.58
C LEU A 51 -13.04 -9.93 13.52
N ARG A 52 -12.48 -9.98 12.31
CA ARG A 52 -11.04 -10.19 12.10
C ARG A 52 -10.21 -9.10 12.76
N SER A 53 -10.61 -7.84 12.59
CA SER A 53 -9.93 -6.70 13.22
C SER A 53 -9.93 -6.80 14.74
N SER A 54 -11.04 -7.25 15.34
CA SER A 54 -11.17 -7.44 16.78
C SER A 54 -10.24 -8.53 17.29
N CYS A 55 -10.17 -9.68 16.61
CA CYS A 55 -9.27 -10.78 17.00
C CYS A 55 -7.79 -10.37 16.99
N ARG A 56 -7.40 -9.49 16.06
CA ARG A 56 -6.03 -8.97 15.98
C ARG A 56 -5.75 -7.80 16.93
N GLY A 57 -6.78 -7.09 17.39
CA GLY A 57 -6.65 -5.87 18.20
C GLY A 57 -6.31 -4.61 17.40
N THR A 58 -6.35 -4.67 16.07
CA THR A 58 -6.19 -3.50 15.19
C THR A 58 -6.93 -3.68 13.88
N ARG A 59 -7.47 -2.58 13.34
CA ARG A 59 -8.07 -2.55 12.00
C ARG A 59 -7.03 -2.55 10.89
N TYR A 60 -5.74 -2.49 11.20
CA TYR A 60 -4.71 -2.35 10.18
C TYR A 60 -3.93 -3.65 9.96
N VAL A 61 -3.85 -4.10 8.71
CA VAL A 61 -2.93 -5.15 8.25
C VAL A 61 -1.67 -4.50 7.73
N GLU A 62 -0.49 -5.00 8.09
CA GLU A 62 0.78 -4.53 7.55
C GLU A 62 1.46 -5.68 6.80
N ILE A 63 1.93 -5.42 5.58
CA ILE A 63 2.70 -6.36 4.78
C ILE A 63 4.06 -5.73 4.45
N PRO A 64 5.18 -6.32 4.89
CA PRO A 64 6.51 -5.86 4.52
C PRO A 64 6.74 -5.92 3.00
N LEU A 65 7.33 -4.87 2.41
CA LEU A 65 7.60 -4.85 0.96
C LEU A 65 8.63 -5.91 0.54
N ASP A 66 9.58 -6.26 1.41
CA ASP A 66 10.57 -7.31 1.17
C ASP A 66 9.91 -8.68 0.97
N ALA A 67 8.88 -8.99 1.76
CA ALA A 67 8.10 -10.22 1.62
C ALA A 67 7.37 -10.31 0.26
N LEU A 68 6.80 -9.20 -0.23
CA LEU A 68 6.11 -9.15 -1.52
C LEU A 68 7.08 -9.26 -2.70
N THR A 69 8.16 -8.49 -2.66
CA THR A 69 9.16 -8.48 -3.73
C THR A 69 9.93 -9.80 -3.83
N LYS A 70 10.15 -10.51 -2.71
CA LYS A 70 10.72 -11.85 -2.73
C LYS A 70 9.83 -12.83 -3.50
N LYS A 71 8.52 -12.83 -3.26
CA LYS A 71 7.57 -13.69 -3.98
C LYS A 71 7.59 -13.48 -5.50
N LEU A 72 7.76 -12.23 -5.95
CA LEU A 72 7.83 -11.89 -7.38
C LEU A 72 9.11 -12.36 -8.05
N LYS A 73 10.21 -12.54 -7.31
CA LYS A 73 11.47 -13.08 -7.86
C LYS A 73 11.44 -14.60 -8.01
N ASP A 74 10.60 -15.26 -7.22
CA ASP A 74 10.46 -16.72 -7.19
C ASP A 74 9.33 -17.23 -8.12
N SER A 75 8.61 -16.32 -8.81
CA SER A 75 7.53 -16.62 -9.75
C SER A 75 7.96 -16.35 -11.19
#